data_AF-A0A3B9V5A1-F1
#
_entry.id   AF-A0A3B9V5A1-F1
#
_cell.length_a   1.000
_cell.length_b   1.000
_cell.length_c   1.000
_cell.angle_alpha   90.00
_cell.angle_beta   90.00
_cell.angle_gamma   90.00
#
_symmetry.space_group_name_H-M   'P 1'
#
loop_
_entity.id
_entity.type
_entity.pdbx_description
1 polymer ?
#
loop_
_entity_poly.entity_id
_entity_poly.type
_entity_poly.pdbx_seq_one_letter_code
_entity_poly.pdbx_strand_id
1 'polypeptide(L)'
;LNHIDNAKAYLSDAFLSVNKDNYFDQIISNVPAKVGREQLSIILYDAYDALKPGGKITFVTINGLRNFIKDNFKSVFGNYKKLKQGQKYTISQAIKK
;
A
#
# COMPACT_ATOMS: atom_id res chain seq x y z
N LEU A 1 20.45 -4.90 -14.12
CA LEU A 1 19.48 -3.84 -14.47
C LEU A 1 20.22 -2.52 -14.60
N ASN A 2 20.27 -1.92 -15.80
CA ASN A 2 20.66 -0.55 -16.19
C ASN A 2 21.77 0.24 -15.43
N HIS A 3 22.60 -0.39 -14.59
CA HIS A 3 23.69 0.24 -13.82
C HIS A 3 23.30 1.45 -12.97
N ILE A 4 22.02 1.58 -12.62
CA ILE A 4 21.53 2.62 -11.71
C ILE A 4 21.60 2.12 -10.26
N ASP A 5 22.05 2.97 -9.35
CA ASP A 5 22.25 2.68 -7.92
C ASP A 5 21.05 3.11 -7.05
N ASN A 6 20.19 3.96 -7.61
CA ASN A 6 19.03 4.54 -6.94
C ASN A 6 17.74 3.70 -7.04
N ALA A 7 17.78 2.53 -7.69
CA ALA A 7 16.64 1.64 -7.82
C ALA A 7 17.04 0.18 -7.59
N LYS A 8 16.17 -0.58 -6.93
CA LYS A 8 16.35 -2.01 -6.68
C LYS A 8 15.09 -2.75 -7.10
N ALA A 9 15.27 -3.89 -7.77
CA ALA A 9 14.19 -4.78 -8.16
C ALA A 9 14.32 -6.08 -7.36
N TYR A 10 13.19 -6.56 -6.84
CA TYR A 10 13.13 -7.75 -6.01
C TYR A 10 12.09 -8.71 -6.58
N LEU A 11 12.43 -10.00 -6.66
CA LEU A 11 11.44 -11.06 -6.74
C LEU A 11 10.95 -11.33 -5.31
N SER A 12 9.69 -11.04 -5.04
CA SER A 12 9.13 -11.02 -3.68
C SER A 12 7.65 -11.41 -3.70
N ASP A 13 7.21 -12.12 -2.67
CA ASP A 13 5.80 -12.15 -2.29
C ASP A 13 5.52 -10.96 -1.38
N ALA A 14 4.86 -9.94 -1.91
CA ALA A 14 4.68 -8.64 -1.26
C ALA A 14 6.02 -8.11 -0.67
N PHE A 15 6.11 -7.98 0.66
CA PHE A 15 7.27 -7.42 1.35
C PHE A 15 8.32 -8.45 1.79
N LEU A 16 8.07 -9.75 1.60
CA LEU A 16 8.90 -10.83 2.14
C LEU A 16 10.40 -10.69 1.81
N SER A 17 10.74 -10.41 0.56
CA SER A 17 12.14 -10.29 0.12
C SER A 17 12.70 -8.86 0.26
N VAL A 18 11.87 -7.88 0.60
CA VAL A 18 12.30 -6.48 0.75
C VAL A 18 13.06 -6.33 2.07
N ASN A 19 12.60 -6.99 3.15
CA ASN A 19 13.21 -7.03 4.49
C ASN A 19 13.70 -5.65 4.96
N LYS A 20 12.78 -4.69 5.00
CA LYS A 20 13.00 -3.30 5.40
C LYS A 20 11.92 -2.86 6.37
N ASP A 21 12.31 -2.55 7.60
CA ASP A 21 11.45 -1.95 8.61
C ASP A 21 11.77 -0.47 8.75
N ASN A 22 10.75 0.36 8.96
CA ASN A 22 10.90 1.80 9.22
C ASN A 22 11.78 2.53 8.17
N TYR A 23 11.63 2.16 6.90
CA TYR A 23 12.58 2.53 5.84
C TYR A 23 11.96 3.43 4.77
N PHE A 24 10.71 3.17 4.40
CA PHE A 24 10.07 3.87 3.29
C PHE A 24 9.32 5.11 3.77
N ASP A 25 9.50 6.20 3.02
CA ASP A 25 8.68 7.41 3.18
C ASP A 25 7.34 7.27 2.41
N GLN A 26 7.33 6.50 1.32
CA GLN A 26 6.12 6.21 0.55
C GLN A 26 6.09 4.79 0.01
N ILE A 27 4.88 4.21 0.02
CA ILE A 27 4.52 2.95 -0.63
C ILE A 27 3.36 3.23 -1.59
N ILE A 28 3.48 2.82 -2.84
CA ILE A 28 2.47 3.06 -3.89
C ILE A 28 2.16 1.74 -4.57
N SER A 29 0.88 1.40 -4.72
CA SER A 29 0.47 0.14 -5.37
C SER A 29 -0.81 0.27 -6.19
N ASN A 30 -0.81 -0.39 -7.35
CA ASN A 30 -2.01 -0.71 -8.11
C ASN A 30 -2.48 -2.11 -7.71
N VAL A 31 -3.39 -2.20 -6.75
CA VAL A 31 -3.72 -3.47 -6.09
C VAL A 31 -4.62 -4.32 -7.00
N PRO A 32 -4.33 -5.64 -7.15
CA PRO A 32 -5.16 -6.54 -7.94
C PRO A 32 -6.63 -6.56 -7.45
N ALA A 33 -7.57 -6.60 -8.40
CA ALA A 33 -9.00 -6.55 -8.07
C ALA A 33 -9.53 -7.81 -7.34
N LYS A 34 -8.80 -8.92 -7.43
CA LYS A 34 -9.15 -10.23 -6.84
C LYS A 34 -8.13 -10.67 -5.79
N VAL A 35 -7.64 -9.74 -4.96
CA VAL A 35 -6.82 -10.09 -3.80
C VAL A 35 -7.71 -10.67 -2.69
N GLY A 36 -7.29 -11.77 -2.07
CA GLY A 36 -7.96 -12.32 -0.89
C GLY A 36 -7.93 -11.33 0.27
N ARG A 37 -8.97 -11.33 1.12
CA ARG A 37 -9.07 -10.38 2.24
C ARG A 37 -7.93 -10.52 3.24
N GLU A 38 -7.54 -11.75 3.54
CA GLU A 38 -6.42 -12.08 4.43
C GLU A 38 -5.10 -11.58 3.85
N GLN A 39 -4.83 -11.89 2.58
CA GLN A 39 -3.61 -11.45 1.89
C GLN A 39 -3.48 -9.93 1.85
N LEU A 40 -4.57 -9.20 1.59
CA LEU A 40 -4.51 -7.73 1.65
C LEU A 40 -4.18 -7.23 3.07
N SER A 41 -4.74 -7.85 4.10
CA SER A 41 -4.47 -7.47 5.48
C SER A 41 -2.98 -7.66 5.82
N ILE A 42 -2.41 -8.80 5.44
CA ILE A 42 -0.96 -9.09 5.59
C ILE A 42 -0.12 -8.01 4.89
N ILE A 43 -0.42 -7.72 3.62
CA ILE A 43 0.28 -6.68 2.84
C ILE A 43 0.22 -5.32 3.55
N LEU A 44 -0.89 -4.98 4.18
CA LEU A 44 -1.05 -3.69 4.87
C LEU A 44 -0.29 -3.61 6.19
N TYR A 45 -0.23 -4.70 6.95
CA TYR A 45 0.58 -4.75 8.17
C TYR A 45 2.07 -4.69 7.84
N ASP A 46 2.53 -5.47 6.86
CA ASP A 46 3.93 -5.41 6.42
C ASP A 46 4.28 -4.02 5.88
N ALA A 47 3.37 -3.40 5.12
CA ALA A 47 3.56 -2.04 4.64
C ALA A 47 3.59 -1.02 5.80
N TYR A 48 2.78 -1.23 6.85
CA TYR A 48 2.81 -0.40 8.04
C TYR A 48 4.18 -0.49 8.72
N ASP A 49 4.72 -1.69 8.91
CA ASP A 49 6.03 -1.87 9.55
C ASP A 49 7.17 -1.28 8.71
N ALA A 50 7.10 -1.46 7.40
CA ALA A 50 8.09 -0.94 6.46
C ALA A 50 8.11 0.60 6.33
N LEU A 51 6.99 1.27 6.64
CA LEU A 51 6.89 2.74 6.59
C LEU A 51 7.56 3.40 7.80
N LYS A 52 8.13 4.58 7.57
CA LYS A 52 8.51 5.51 8.64
C LYS A 52 7.30 6.17 9.30
N PRO A 53 7.38 6.63 10.56
CA PRO A 53 6.40 7.57 11.10
C PRO A 53 6.24 8.78 10.17
N GLY A 54 5.00 9.14 9.86
CA GLY A 54 4.65 10.14 8.84
C GLY A 54 4.67 9.63 7.38
N GLY A 55 5.16 8.41 7.16
CA GLY A 55 5.19 7.74 5.86
C GLY A 55 3.80 7.38 5.35
N LYS A 56 3.65 7.28 4.03
CA LYS A 56 2.33 7.20 3.37
C LYS A 56 2.20 5.97 2.51
N ILE A 57 1.04 5.31 2.58
CA ILE A 57 0.64 4.27 1.62
C ILE A 57 -0.45 4.81 0.70
N THR A 58 -0.29 4.64 -0.61
CA THR A 58 -1.26 5.10 -1.61
C THR A 58 -1.65 3.98 -2.56
N PHE A 59 -2.93 3.62 -2.56
CA PHE A 59 -3.48 2.58 -3.41
C PHE A 59 -4.37 3.15 -4.50
N VAL A 60 -4.24 2.57 -5.70
CA VAL A 60 -5.20 2.71 -6.78
C VAL A 60 -5.98 1.41 -6.88
N THR A 61 -7.32 1.49 -6.83
CA THR A 61 -8.22 0.34 -6.98
C THR A 61 -9.41 0.68 -7.85
N ILE A 62 -10.08 -0.34 -8.40
CA ILE A 62 -11.39 -0.14 -9.03
C ILE A 62 -12.39 0.42 -8.01
N ASN A 63 -13.39 1.17 -8.48
CA ASN A 63 -14.38 1.83 -7.62
C ASN A 63 -15.15 0.87 -6.72
N GLY A 64 -15.40 -0.37 -7.18
CA GLY A 64 -16.07 -1.40 -6.39
C GLY A 64 -15.34 -1.79 -5.10
N LEU A 65 -14.03 -1.60 -5.03
CA LEU A 65 -13.21 -1.94 -3.85
C LEU A 65 -13.01 -0.76 -2.90
N ARG A 66 -13.50 0.45 -3.21
CA ARG A 66 -13.18 1.66 -2.45
C ARG A 66 -13.54 1.56 -0.96
N ASN A 67 -14.68 0.96 -0.63
CA ASN A 67 -15.13 0.81 0.75
C ASN A 67 -14.29 -0.24 1.47
N PHE A 68 -14.02 -1.36 0.80
CA PHE A 68 -13.14 -2.39 1.32
C PHE A 68 -11.75 -1.85 1.66
N ILE A 69 -11.12 -1.08 0.77
CA ILE A 69 -9.83 -0.42 1.05
C ILE A 69 -9.95 0.59 2.20
N LYS A 70 -11.02 1.39 2.23
CA LYS A 70 -11.26 2.34 3.31
C LYS A 70 -11.32 1.65 4.67
N ASP A 71 -12.02 0.54 4.78
CA ASP A 71 -12.18 -0.18 6.04
C ASP A 71 -10.86 -0.82 6.50
N ASN A 72 -10.11 -1.42 5.57
CA ASN A 72 -8.79 -1.97 5.87
C ASN A 72 -7.76 -0.90 6.26
N PHE A 73 -7.73 0.25 5.56
CA PHE A 73 -6.85 1.37 5.92
C PHE A 73 -7.18 1.89 7.32
N LYS A 74 -8.47 2.03 7.65
CA LYS A 74 -8.88 2.41 9.00
C LYS A 74 -8.49 1.35 10.04
N SER A 75 -8.61 0.07 9.72
CA SER A 75 -8.26 -1.02 10.61
C SER A 75 -6.76 -1.02 10.95
N VAL A 76 -5.89 -0.88 9.94
CA VAL A 76 -4.43 -1.00 10.11
C VAL A 76 -3.77 0.32 10.48
N PHE A 77 -4.13 1.43 9.81
CA PHE A 77 -3.48 2.73 10.00
C PHE A 77 -4.27 3.67 10.93
N GLY A 78 -5.51 3.32 11.29
CA GLY A 78 -6.40 4.21 12.05
C GLY A 78 -6.87 5.44 11.26
N ASN A 79 -6.53 5.56 9.98
CA ASN A 79 -6.88 6.70 9.14
C ASN A 79 -7.04 6.33 7.67
N TYR A 80 -7.76 7.18 6.95
CA TYR A 80 -8.04 7.02 5.52
C TYR A 80 -8.32 8.38 4.89
N LYS A 81 -7.75 8.61 3.71
CA LYS A 81 -8.04 9.76 2.86
C LYS A 81 -8.34 9.29 1.44
N LYS A 82 -9.50 9.68 0.90
CA LYS A 82 -9.78 9.54 -0.53
C LYS A 82 -9.13 10.71 -1.27
N LEU A 83 -8.09 10.44 -2.05
CA LEU A 83 -7.37 11.50 -2.79
C LEU A 83 -8.11 11.89 -4.06
N LYS A 84 -8.61 10.90 -4.82
CA LYS A 84 -9.34 11.13 -6.07
C LYS A 84 -10.25 9.95 -6.37
N GLN A 85 -11.34 10.22 -7.08
CA GLN A 85 -12.21 9.18 -7.63
C GLN A 85 -12.58 9.58 -9.07
N GLY A 86 -12.21 8.73 -10.02
CA GLY A 86 -12.62 8.85 -11.42
C GLY A 86 -13.80 7.92 -11.75
N GLN A 87 -14.07 7.77 -13.04
CA GLN A 87 -15.18 6.93 -13.52
C GLN A 87 -15.02 5.45 -13.13
N LYS A 88 -13.79 4.92 -13.19
CA LYS A 88 -13.51 3.48 -12.95
C LYS A 88 -12.67 3.21 -11.69
N TYR A 89 -11.87 4.18 -11.25
CA TYR A 89 -10.85 3.97 -10.20
C TYR A 89 -10.93 5.01 -9.08
N THR A 90 -10.54 4.58 -7.89
CA THR A 90 -10.38 5.41 -6.69
C THR A 90 -8.93 5.34 -6.21
N ILE A 91 -8.38 6.50 -5.84
CA ILE A 91 -7.08 6.63 -5.19
C ILE A 91 -7.32 6.87 -3.70
N SER A 92 -6.80 5.96 -2.88
CA SER A 92 -6.91 5.98 -1.42
C SER A 92 -5.54 6.10 -0.79
N GLN A 93 -5.43 6.83 0.32
CA GLN A 93 -4.18 6.99 1.06
C GLN A 93 -4.40 6.81 2.57
N ALA A 94 -3.39 6.28 3.25
CA ALA A 94 -3.26 6.30 4.71
C ALA A 94 -1.84 6.68 5.12
N ILE A 95 -1.66 7.11 6.37
CA ILE A 95 -0.39 7.59 6.93
C ILE A 95 -0.05 6.76 8.17
N LYS A 96 1.20 6.29 8.31
CA LYS A 96 1.70 5.73 9.57
C LYS A 96 1.89 6.88 10.56
N LYS A 97 1.19 6.83 11.69
CA LYS A 97 1.34 7.83 12.75
C LYS A 97 2.56 7.52 13.61
#